data_AF-A0A3D5U9P5-F1
#
_entry.id   AF-A0A3D5U9P5-F1
#
_cell.length_a   1.000
_cell.length_b   1.000
_cell.length_c   1.000
_cell.angle_alpha   90.00
_cell.angle_beta   90.00
_cell.angle_gamma   90.00
#
_symmetry.space_group_name_H-M   'P 1'
#
loop_
_entity.id
_entity.type
_entity.pdbx_description
1 polymer ?
#
loop_
_entity_poly.entity_id
_entity_poly.type
_entity_poly.pdbx_seq_one_letter_code
_entity_poly.pdbx_strand_id
1 'polypeptide(L)' 'WLEMGGAGMVDPAVFDILGIDSELYTGFAFGLGIERIAMLKYNIPDMRILFENDLRMLRQFKGEL' A
#
# COMPACT_ATOMS: atom_id res chain seq x y z
N TRP A 1 4.74 -0.25 -18.18
CA TRP A 1 4.09 0.71 -17.27
C TRP A 1 3.20 -0.09 -16.33
N LEU A 2 3.22 0.20 -15.04
CA LEU A 2 2.49 -0.54 -14.02
C LEU A 2 1.89 0.46 -13.04
N GLU A 3 0.57 0.43 -12.89
CA GLU A 3 -0.13 1.23 -11.90
C GLU A 3 0.13 0.64 -10.50
N MET A 4 0.76 1.43 -9.63
CA MET A 4 1.17 1.02 -8.28
C MET A 4 0.25 1.57 -7.18
N GLY A 5 -0.32 2.75 -7.42
CA GLY A 5 -1.22 3.44 -6.50
C GLY A 5 -1.23 4.94 -6.76
N GLY A 6 -1.84 5.67 -5.83
CA GLY A 6 -2.03 7.12 -5.93
C GLY A 6 -1.13 7.89 -4.96
N ALA A 7 -0.78 9.10 -5.34
CA ALA A 7 -0.10 10.07 -4.49
C ALA A 7 -0.58 11.49 -4.83
N GLY A 8 -0.46 12.41 -3.88
CA GLY A 8 -0.83 13.80 -4.09
C GLY A 8 -0.50 14.70 -2.91
N MET A 9 -0.64 16.00 -3.14
CA MET A 9 -0.62 16.99 -2.07
C MET A 9 -1.86 16.79 -1.19
N VAL A 10 -1.66 16.90 0.12
CA VAL A 10 -2.74 16.82 1.09
C VAL A 10 -3.59 18.09 0.97
N ASP A 11 -4.91 17.92 0.93
CA ASP A 11 -5.86 19.02 0.88
C ASP A 11 -5.77 19.88 2.16
N PRO A 12 -5.67 21.23 2.07
CA PRO A 12 -5.67 22.14 3.22
C PRO A 12 -6.75 21.84 4.27
N ALA A 13 -7.96 21.44 3.84
CA ALA A 13 -9.06 21.12 4.75
C ALA A 13 -8.72 19.97 5.73
N VAL A 14 -7.81 19.07 5.35
CA VAL A 14 -7.35 17.98 6.24
C VAL A 14 -6.46 18.53 7.37
N PHE A 15 -5.64 19.54 7.08
CA PHE A 15 -4.83 20.20 8.09
C PHE A 15 -5.70 21.02 9.05
N ASP A 16 -6.69 21.76 8.52
CA ASP A 16 -7.61 22.57 9.32
C ASP A 16 -8.41 21.74 10.33
N ILE A 17 -8.90 20.56 9.91
CA ILE A 17 -9.63 19.63 10.79
C ILE A 17 -8.76 19.16 11.98
N LEU A 18 -7.43 19.10 11.79
CA LEU A 18 -6.47 18.68 12.81
C LEU A 18 -5.90 19.87 13.61
N GLY A 19 -6.33 21.10 13.34
CA GLY A 19 -5.80 22.30 13.98
C GLY A 19 -4.37 22.65 13.53
N ILE A 20 -3.97 22.20 12.34
CA ILE A 20 -2.68 22.54 11.72
C ILE A 20 -2.92 23.67 10.72
N ASP A 21 -2.16 24.76 10.83
CA ASP A 21 -2.27 25.91 9.91
C ASP A 21 -1.77 25.54 8.50
N SER A 22 -2.70 25.45 7.55
CA SER A 22 -2.41 25.06 6.16
C SER A 22 -1.69 26.13 5.34
N GLU A 23 -1.61 27.38 5.81
CA GLU A 23 -0.83 28.43 5.16
C GLU A 23 0.65 28.35 5.55
N LEU A 24 0.95 27.81 6.74
CA LEU A 24 2.31 27.60 7.21
C LEU A 24 2.85 26.20 6.84
N TYR A 25 1.99 25.19 6.82
CA TYR A 25 2.37 23.80 6.61
C TYR A 25 1.74 23.20 5.35
N THR A 26 2.54 22.43 4.62
CA THR A 26 2.09 21.63 3.49
C THR A 26 2.56 20.19 3.65
N GLY A 27 1.96 19.26 2.92
CA GLY A 27 2.34 17.85 2.96
C GLY A 27 1.86 17.10 1.73
N PHE A 28 2.43 15.91 1.54
CA PHE A 28 2.00 14.97 0.53
C PHE A 28 1.64 13.64 1.19
N ALA A 29 0.76 12.90 0.56
CA ALA A 29 0.39 11.55 0.97
C ALA A 29 0.38 10.62 -0.24
N PHE A 30 0.57 9.34 0.02
CA PHE A 30 0.48 8.29 -0.99
C PHE A 30 -0.14 7.03 -0.40
N GLY A 31 -0.71 6.21 -1.27
CA GLY A 31 -1.33 4.94 -0.92
C GLY A 31 -0.99 3.88 -1.96
N LEU A 32 -0.56 2.71 -1.49
CA LEU A 32 -0.20 1.57 -2.31
C LEU A 32 -0.89 0.31 -1.77
N GLY A 33 -1.38 -0.56 -2.65
CA GLY A 33 -1.94 -1.85 -2.27
C GLY A 33 -0.84 -2.90 -2.13
N ILE A 34 -0.57 -3.37 -0.91
CA ILE A 34 0.52 -4.32 -0.64
C ILE A 34 0.29 -5.67 -1.32
N GLU A 35 -0.97 -6.10 -1.45
CA GLU A 35 -1.38 -7.33 -2.11
C GLU A 35 -0.97 -7.31 -3.58
N ARG A 36 -1.18 -6.18 -4.26
CA ARG A 36 -0.81 -6.01 -5.67
C ARG A 36 0.69 -6.16 -5.87
N ILE A 37 1.47 -5.54 -4.98
CA ILE A 37 2.93 -5.59 -5.01
C ILE A 37 3.41 -7.02 -4.75
N ALA A 38 2.88 -7.68 -3.72
CA ALA A 38 3.21 -9.06 -3.40
C ALA A 38 2.88 -10.01 -4.56
N MET A 39 1.69 -9.89 -5.15
CA MET A 39 1.28 -10.73 -6.27
C MET A 39 2.21 -10.58 -7.48
N LEU A 40 2.70 -9.38 -7.76
CA LEU A 40 3.66 -9.15 -8.84
C LEU A 40 5.06 -9.65 -8.52
N LYS A 41 5.55 -9.34 -7.31
CA LYS A 41 6.90 -9.72 -6.86
C LYS A 41 7.05 -11.25 -6.83
N TYR A 42 6.03 -11.94 -6.34
CA TYR A 42 6.05 -13.40 -6.13
C TYR A 42 5.27 -14.18 -7.19
N ASN A 43 4.78 -13.48 -8.23
CA ASN A 43 4.01 -14.06 -9.32
C ASN A 43 2.80 -14.91 -8.83
N ILE A 44 2.09 -14.40 -7.81
CA ILE A 44 0.91 -15.06 -7.26
C ILE A 44 -0.25 -14.78 -8.23
N PRO A 45 -0.86 -15.83 -8.81
CA PRO A 45 -1.81 -15.67 -9.92
C PRO A 45 -3.18 -15.16 -9.48
N ASP A 46 -3.52 -15.27 -8.19
CA ASP A 46 -4.83 -14.96 -7.65
C ASP A 46 -4.73 -14.39 -6.24
N MET A 47 -5.45 -13.29 -5.97
CA MET A 47 -5.43 -12.62 -4.66
C MET A 47 -6.01 -13.49 -3.54
N ARG A 48 -6.92 -14.43 -3.85
CA ARG A 48 -7.58 -15.28 -2.84
C ARG A 48 -6.58 -16.17 -2.12
N ILE A 49 -5.50 -16.55 -2.80
CA ILE A 49 -4.40 -17.34 -2.24
C ILE A 49 -3.80 -16.65 -1.00
N LEU A 50 -3.82 -15.32 -0.93
CA LEU A 50 -3.33 -14.55 0.23
C LEU A 50 -4.21 -14.73 1.48
N PHE A 51 -5.47 -15.14 1.33
CA PHE A 51 -6.46 -15.22 2.41
C PHE A 51 -6.92 -16.65 2.75
N GLU A 52 -6.60 -17.64 1.91
CA GLU A 52 -7.01 -19.04 2.07
C GLU A 52 -6.29 -19.79 3.22
N ASN A 53 -5.26 -19.19 3.84
CA ASN A 53 -4.48 -19.78 4.93
C ASN A 53 -3.82 -21.14 4.60
N ASP A 54 -3.43 -21.36 3.34
CA ASP A 54 -2.76 -22.60 2.94
C ASP A 54 -1.29 -22.64 3.41
N LEU A 55 -0.98 -23.57 4.30
CA LEU A 55 0.39 -23.77 4.79
C LEU A 55 1.40 -24.11 3.66
N ARG A 56 0.98 -24.69 2.54
CA ARG A 56 1.83 -24.94 1.36
C ARG A 56 2.30 -23.65 0.72
N MET A 57 1.43 -22.64 0.68
CA MET A 57 1.78 -21.31 0.20
C MET A 57 2.75 -20.65 1.17
N LEU A 58 2.42 -20.61 2.46
CA LEU A 58 3.24 -19.97 3.49
C LEU A 58 4.65 -20.56 3.59
N ARG A 59 4.81 -21.87 3.38
CA ARG A 59 6.12 -22.54 3.42
C ARG A 59 7.10 -22.08 2.33
N GLN A 60 6.62 -21.52 1.22
CA GLN A 60 7.46 -21.09 0.10
C GLN A 60 8.31 -19.85 0.44
N PHE A 61 7.91 -19.08 1.45
CA PHE A 61 8.58 -17.84 1.86
C PHE A 61 9.54 -18.02 3.05
N LYS A 62 9.77 -19.26 3.52
CA LYS A 62 10.72 -19.52 4.61
C LYS A 62 12.15 -19.19 4.17
N GLY A 63 12.80 -18.28 4.91
CA GLY A 63 14.18 -17.86 4.65
C GLY A 63 14.31 -16.65 3.72
N GLU A 64 13.20 -15.99 3.39
CA GLU A 64 13.24 -14.67 2.77
C GLU A 64 13.68 -13.60 3.80
N LEU A 65 14.50 -12.64 3.35
CA LEU A 65 15.14 -11.58 4.15
C LEU A 65 14.26 -10.33 4.27
#